data_AF-A0A371G9E4-F1
#
_entry.id   AF-A0A371G9E4-F1
#
_cell.length_a   1.000
_cell.length_b   1.000
_cell.length_c   1.000
_cell.angle_alpha   90.00
_cell.angle_beta   90.00
_cell.angle_gamma   90.00
#
_symmetry.space_group_name_H-M   'P 1'
#
loop_
_entity.id
_entity.type
_entity.pdbx_description
1 polymer ?
#
loop_
_entity_poly.entity_id
_entity_poly.type
_entity_poly.pdbx_seq_one_letter_code
_entity_poly.pdbx_strand_id
1 'polypeptide(L)'
;MTFWLIECCFVGPLLGDLDAPYVWNKLRHSFTLKHYHKVSYFYYHRQFLPLDHPYKRNKNSFKKRCVETSPLPPRMSSLNMWNRVAHLPFSYDLEEEEEEIHGYGTYILRHNIDVLHTERNVFMNVFDIAMDINDRTMDTYKARMDIAKICNRKELELKDIGRVKLFNPKAAYALTKSQKVANCKWVKELKLPDGYASNLSRYVDLNQGKLHGMKSHNCHVFKQRLLPIAFDSLPKHIWKPLVELSHYFRDLTSTTVNVEKLI
;
A
#
# COMPACT_ATOMS: atom_id res chain seq x y z
N MET A 1 -2.25 1.32 14.97
CA MET A 1 -0.91 0.68 14.96
C MET A 1 -0.70 -0.35 13.83
N THR A 2 -1.74 -0.67 13.07
CA THR A 2 -1.81 -1.71 12.03
C THR A 2 -1.97 -1.15 10.62
N PHE A 3 -2.16 0.18 10.49
CA PHE A 3 -2.00 0.95 9.25
C PHE A 3 -0.58 0.75 8.65
N TRP A 4 0.38 0.35 9.48
CA TRP A 4 1.77 0.14 9.10
C TRP A 4 2.09 -1.30 8.69
N LEU A 5 1.24 -2.28 9.04
CA LEU A 5 1.29 -3.60 8.39
C LEU A 5 0.96 -3.45 6.89
N ILE A 6 0.11 -2.46 6.56
CA ILE A 6 -0.18 -2.01 5.21
C ILE A 6 1.07 -1.38 4.55
N GLU A 7 1.83 -0.52 5.22
CA GLU A 7 3.08 -0.04 4.60
C GLU A 7 4.17 -1.09 4.43
N CYS A 8 4.36 -1.99 5.39
CA CYS A 8 5.44 -2.97 5.39
C CYS A 8 5.24 -4.07 4.33
N CYS A 9 4.00 -4.51 4.13
CA CYS A 9 3.66 -5.55 3.16
C CYS A 9 2.93 -5.03 1.90
N PHE A 10 2.26 -3.87 1.96
CA PHE A 10 1.31 -3.46 0.91
C PHE A 10 1.73 -2.21 0.13
N VAL A 11 2.43 -1.23 0.73
CA VAL A 11 2.76 0.06 0.06
C VAL A 11 4.27 0.25 -0.20
N GLY A 12 5.13 -0.21 0.70
CA GLY A 12 6.59 -0.08 0.56
C GLY A 12 7.16 -0.66 -0.74
N PRO A 13 6.72 -1.85 -1.21
CA PRO A 13 7.18 -2.41 -2.48
C PRO A 13 6.40 -1.92 -3.72
N LEU A 14 5.26 -1.22 -3.54
CA LEU A 14 4.55 -0.50 -4.62
C LEU A 14 5.20 0.85 -4.92
N LEU A 15 5.65 1.57 -3.88
CA LEU A 15 6.41 2.81 -4.00
C LEU A 15 7.87 2.59 -4.45
N GLY A 16 8.29 1.33 -4.61
CA GLY A 16 9.56 1.00 -5.26
C GLY A 16 9.52 1.22 -6.78
N ASP A 17 8.33 1.15 -7.38
CA ASP A 17 8.10 1.43 -8.81
C ASP A 17 7.27 2.72 -9.02
N LEU A 18 6.55 3.20 -7.98
CA LEU A 18 5.87 4.49 -7.97
C LEU A 18 6.62 5.45 -7.04
N ASP A 19 7.53 6.22 -7.62
CA ASP A 19 8.25 7.31 -6.96
C ASP A 19 7.29 8.22 -6.17
N ALA A 20 7.47 8.33 -4.86
CA ALA A 20 6.75 9.30 -4.04
C ALA A 20 7.09 10.73 -4.52
N PRO A 21 6.13 11.54 -5.04
CA PRO A 21 6.44 12.71 -5.88
C PRO A 21 7.12 13.89 -5.21
N TYR A 22 7.28 13.87 -3.87
CA TYR A 22 7.63 15.09 -3.15
C TYR A 22 8.88 14.97 -2.27
N VAL A 23 9.54 13.83 -2.33
CA VAL A 23 10.38 13.40 -1.22
C VAL A 23 11.83 13.13 -1.64
N TRP A 24 12.15 13.22 -2.93
CA TRP A 24 13.44 12.76 -3.43
C TRP A 24 14.63 13.70 -3.12
N ASN A 25 14.47 15.02 -3.26
CA ASN A 25 15.64 15.92 -3.22
C ASN A 25 16.17 16.27 -1.82
N LYS A 26 15.52 15.81 -0.74
CA LYS A 26 16.02 16.02 0.63
C LYS A 26 15.90 14.82 1.57
N LEU A 27 15.23 13.73 1.19
CA LEU A 27 15.24 12.53 2.02
C LEU A 27 16.30 11.54 1.54
N ARG A 28 17.46 11.58 2.18
CA ARG A 28 18.48 10.49 2.21
C ARG A 28 17.97 9.22 2.92
N HIS A 29 16.69 8.93 2.79
CA HIS A 29 15.94 8.13 3.75
C HIS A 29 15.06 7.13 3.01
N SER A 30 15.73 6.30 2.22
CA SER A 30 15.23 5.02 1.74
C SER A 30 16.24 3.95 2.15
N PHE A 31 15.86 2.67 2.10
CA PHE A 31 16.82 1.59 2.21
C PHE A 31 16.38 0.42 1.35
N THR A 32 17.34 -0.33 0.82
CA THR A 32 17.07 -1.51 0.01
C THR A 32 16.86 -2.72 0.91
N LEU A 33 15.76 -3.43 0.68
CA LEU A 33 15.46 -4.71 1.32
C LEU A 33 16.50 -5.76 0.91
N LYS A 34 17.09 -6.47 1.87
CA LYS A 34 18.25 -7.33 1.61
C LYS A 34 17.89 -8.57 0.80
N HIS A 35 16.68 -9.10 0.95
CA HIS A 35 16.23 -10.30 0.23
C HIS A 35 15.29 -9.97 -0.92
N TYR A 36 14.44 -8.95 -0.74
CA TYR A 36 13.47 -8.54 -1.75
C TYR A 36 14.09 -7.61 -2.81
N HIS A 37 15.25 -7.01 -2.52
CA HIS A 37 16.02 -6.10 -3.40
C HIS A 37 15.26 -4.85 -3.89
N LYS A 38 14.09 -4.55 -3.32
CA LYS A 38 13.36 -3.31 -3.58
C LYS A 38 13.73 -2.23 -2.57
N VAL A 39 13.66 -0.98 -3.03
CA VAL A 39 13.73 0.21 -2.19
C VAL A 39 12.49 0.27 -1.30
N SER A 40 12.68 0.63 -0.03
CA SER A 40 11.60 0.77 0.95
C SER A 40 11.70 2.09 1.71
N TYR A 41 10.53 2.65 2.01
CA TYR A 41 10.34 3.87 2.80
C TYR A 41 9.62 3.61 4.13
N PHE A 42 9.32 2.34 4.45
CA PHE A 42 8.42 1.87 5.52
C PHE A 42 8.58 2.53 6.90
N TYR A 43 9.72 3.13 7.21
CA TYR A 43 10.00 3.70 8.53
C TYR A 43 9.90 5.23 8.57
N TYR A 44 10.09 5.88 7.42
CA TYR A 44 10.41 7.30 7.40
C TYR A 44 9.18 8.19 7.50
N HIS A 45 7.97 7.67 7.33
CA HIS A 45 6.74 8.40 7.59
C HIS A 45 6.68 9.00 9.02
N ARG A 46 7.39 8.42 10.00
CA ARG A 46 7.37 8.89 11.40
C ARG A 46 7.98 10.28 11.58
N GLN A 47 8.82 10.71 10.63
CA GLN A 47 9.40 12.06 10.65
C GLN A 47 8.32 13.15 10.57
N PHE A 48 7.18 12.84 9.95
CA PHE A 48 6.06 13.78 9.76
C PHE A 48 5.23 14.00 11.03
N LEU A 49 5.49 13.23 12.10
CA LEU A 49 4.81 13.36 13.38
C LEU A 49 5.47 14.45 14.26
N PRO A 50 4.74 15.04 15.22
CA PRO A 50 5.32 15.90 16.25
C PRO A 50 6.46 15.21 17.02
N LEU A 51 7.42 15.98 17.55
CA LEU A 51 8.60 15.44 18.25
C LEU A 51 8.25 14.66 19.52
N ASP A 52 7.18 15.05 20.20
CA ASP A 52 6.64 14.42 21.40
C ASP A 52 5.68 13.25 21.11
N HIS A 53 5.37 12.99 19.83
CA HIS A 53 4.40 11.97 19.44
C HIS A 53 4.83 10.56 19.89
N PRO A 54 3.96 9.77 20.56
CA PRO A 54 4.31 8.45 21.10
C PRO A 54 4.94 7.48 20.08
N TYR A 55 4.50 7.53 18.83
CA TYR A 55 5.05 6.68 17.76
C TYR A 55 6.50 6.99 17.36
N LYS A 56 7.01 8.21 17.62
CA LYS A 56 8.44 8.51 17.43
C LYS A 56 9.30 7.75 18.44
N ARG A 57 8.84 7.66 19.69
CA ARG A 57 9.50 6.95 20.80
C ARG A 57 9.30 5.42 20.76
N ASN A 58 8.42 4.93 19.89
CA ASN A 58 8.11 3.52 19.79
C ASN A 58 9.25 2.73 19.12
N LYS A 59 9.98 1.95 19.92
CA LYS A 59 11.16 1.21 19.47
C LYS A 59 10.87 -0.04 18.64
N ASN A 60 9.65 -0.59 18.67
CA ASN A 60 9.42 -1.98 18.25
C ASN A 60 8.20 -2.19 17.34
N SER A 61 7.25 -1.27 17.29
CA SER A 61 6.08 -1.41 16.41
C SER A 61 6.38 -1.10 14.95
N PHE A 62 7.52 -0.50 14.64
CA PHE A 62 7.97 -0.14 13.29
C PHE A 62 9.28 -0.89 12.99
N LYS A 63 10.38 -0.17 12.76
CA LYS A 63 11.73 -0.73 12.70
C LYS A 63 12.21 -1.12 14.10
N LYS A 64 12.68 -2.37 14.25
CA LYS A 64 13.11 -2.92 15.53
C LYS A 64 14.24 -2.11 16.14
N ARG A 65 14.13 -1.83 17.44
CA ARG A 65 15.09 -1.07 18.25
C ARG A 65 15.40 0.33 17.70
N CYS A 66 14.43 0.98 17.06
CA CYS A 66 14.65 2.28 16.40
C CYS A 66 13.71 3.38 16.90
N VAL A 67 14.27 4.51 17.33
CA VAL A 67 13.55 5.72 17.75
C VAL A 67 13.71 6.77 16.65
N GLU A 68 12.62 7.43 16.29
CA GLU A 68 12.65 8.56 15.38
C GLU A 68 12.85 9.85 16.16
N THR A 69 13.92 10.58 15.87
CA THR A 69 14.26 11.85 16.55
C THR A 69 14.42 13.02 15.58
N SER A 70 14.28 12.76 14.28
CA SER A 70 14.47 13.79 13.25
C SER A 70 13.40 14.89 13.39
N PRO A 71 13.79 16.14 13.12
CA PRO A 71 12.84 17.24 13.01
C PRO A 71 11.88 17.00 11.84
N LEU A 72 10.75 17.71 11.86
CA LEU A 72 9.80 17.67 10.75
C LEU A 72 10.52 18.09 9.45
N PRO A 73 10.41 17.33 8.35
CA PRO A 73 10.96 17.75 7.08
C PRO A 73 10.41 19.13 6.68
N PRO A 74 11.24 20.03 6.11
CA PRO A 74 10.77 21.32 5.66
C PRO A 74 9.61 21.14 4.66
N ARG A 75 8.42 21.64 5.00
CA ARG A 75 7.32 21.78 4.05
C ARG A 75 7.70 22.90 3.09
N MET A 76 7.60 22.65 1.80
CA MET A 76 7.84 23.67 0.78
C MET A 76 6.49 24.26 0.36
N SER A 77 6.46 25.59 0.20
CA SER A 77 5.23 26.31 -0.17
C SER A 77 4.77 25.93 -1.57
N SER A 78 3.47 26.05 -1.84
CA SER A 78 2.89 25.86 -3.18
C SER A 78 3.60 26.71 -4.24
N LEU A 79 3.95 27.95 -3.91
CA LEU A 79 4.71 28.83 -4.81
C LEU A 79 6.11 28.29 -5.12
N ASN A 80 6.83 27.81 -4.11
CA ASN A 80 8.16 27.22 -4.31
C ASN A 80 8.10 25.89 -5.05
N MET A 81 7.01 25.11 -4.88
CA MET A 81 6.75 23.93 -5.70
C MET A 81 6.54 24.33 -7.15
N TRP A 82 5.64 25.29 -7.40
CA TRP A 82 5.30 25.76 -8.73
C TRP A 82 6.54 26.25 -9.48
N ASN A 83 7.36 27.11 -8.85
CA ASN A 83 8.58 27.61 -9.47
C ASN A 83 9.57 26.50 -9.88
N ARG A 84 9.54 25.34 -9.20
CA ARG A 84 10.37 24.18 -9.55
C ARG A 84 9.81 23.33 -10.69
N VAL A 85 8.51 23.37 -10.93
CA VAL A 85 7.87 22.51 -11.95
C VAL A 85 7.38 23.30 -13.16
N ALA A 86 7.26 24.62 -13.05
CA ALA A 86 6.70 25.49 -14.08
C ALA A 86 7.50 25.52 -15.40
N HIS A 87 8.77 25.10 -15.37
CA HIS A 87 9.63 25.02 -16.54
C HIS A 87 9.67 23.61 -17.15
N LEU A 88 9.04 22.62 -16.52
CA LEU A 88 8.97 21.27 -17.06
C LEU A 88 7.89 21.24 -18.15
N PRO A 89 8.14 20.54 -19.27
CA PRO A 89 7.15 20.39 -20.34
C PRO A 89 5.91 19.69 -19.80
N PHE A 90 4.73 20.04 -20.28
CA PHE A 90 3.53 19.27 -19.97
C PHE A 90 3.58 17.94 -20.73
N SER A 91 2.97 16.89 -20.18
CA SER A 91 3.07 15.54 -20.74
C SER A 91 2.49 15.36 -22.15
N TYR A 92 1.69 16.31 -22.62
CA TYR A 92 1.13 16.30 -23.98
C TYR A 92 2.01 17.06 -25.01
N ASP A 93 3.07 17.75 -24.54
CA ASP A 93 4.03 18.48 -25.39
C ASP A 93 5.28 17.65 -25.71
N LEU A 94 5.38 16.43 -25.16
CA LEU A 94 6.49 15.52 -25.39
C LEU A 94 6.13 14.55 -26.52
N GLU A 95 6.79 14.69 -27.68
CA GLU A 95 6.87 13.60 -28.66
C GLU A 95 7.61 12.41 -28.00
N GLU A 96 7.23 11.17 -28.36
CA GLU A 96 7.66 9.91 -27.73
C GLU A 96 9.17 9.59 -27.89
N GLU A 97 10.08 10.51 -27.56
CA GLU A 97 11.50 10.23 -27.49
C GLU A 97 11.90 9.94 -26.03
N GLU A 98 12.26 8.68 -25.78
CA GLU A 98 12.82 8.17 -24.52
C GLU A 98 14.22 8.76 -24.25
N GLU A 99 14.33 10.06 -23.98
CA GLU A 99 15.58 10.61 -23.44
C GLU A 99 15.68 10.32 -21.93
N GLU A 100 16.60 9.42 -21.59
CA GLU A 100 16.97 9.09 -20.23
C GLU A 100 17.73 10.26 -19.59
N ILE A 101 17.01 11.16 -18.89
CA ILE A 101 17.62 12.28 -18.16
C ILE A 101 18.44 11.72 -16.98
N HIS A 102 19.76 11.80 -17.05
CA HIS A 102 20.65 11.28 -16.03
C HIS A 102 20.32 11.83 -14.61
N GLY A 103 19.85 10.96 -13.72
CA GLY A 103 19.42 11.31 -12.35
C GLY A 103 17.90 11.35 -12.13
N TYR A 104 17.11 11.27 -13.20
CA TYR A 104 15.65 11.14 -13.21
C TYR A 104 15.34 9.91 -14.07
N GLY A 105 14.90 8.81 -13.46
CA GLY A 105 14.43 7.64 -14.23
C GLY A 105 13.34 8.05 -15.24
N THR A 106 13.05 7.14 -16.16
CA THR A 106 12.18 7.21 -17.37
C THR A 106 10.82 7.94 -17.29
N TYR A 107 10.43 8.56 -16.18
CA TYR A 107 9.25 9.41 -16.05
C TYR A 107 9.66 10.89 -15.96
N ILE A 108 9.61 11.59 -17.10
CA ILE A 108 9.95 13.03 -17.26
C ILE A 108 9.08 13.94 -16.35
N LEU A 109 7.95 13.44 -15.84
CA LEU A 109 7.14 14.11 -14.82
C LEU A 109 6.70 13.13 -13.73
N ARG A 110 7.38 13.15 -12.58
CA ARG A 110 6.96 12.45 -11.34
C ARG A 110 5.60 12.89 -10.78
N HIS A 111 4.92 13.82 -11.45
CA HIS A 111 3.62 14.37 -11.08
C HIS A 111 2.44 13.77 -11.86
N ASN A 112 2.69 12.94 -12.88
CA ASN A 112 1.64 12.17 -13.56
C ASN A 112 1.45 10.80 -12.90
N ILE A 113 1.05 10.80 -11.63
CA ILE A 113 0.55 9.57 -11.01
C ILE A 113 -0.77 9.24 -11.72
N ASP A 114 -0.80 8.12 -12.45
CA ASP A 114 -2.07 7.50 -12.83
C ASP A 114 -2.76 7.05 -11.53
N VAL A 115 -3.62 7.92 -11.01
CA VAL A 115 -4.32 7.71 -9.74
C VAL A 115 -5.16 6.45 -9.83
N LEU A 116 -5.85 6.20 -10.94
CA LEU A 116 -6.71 5.03 -11.10
C LEU A 116 -5.90 3.73 -11.11
N HIS A 117 -4.78 3.70 -11.83
CA HIS A 117 -3.90 2.53 -11.86
C HIS A 117 -3.23 2.29 -10.50
N THR A 118 -2.73 3.35 -9.87
CA THR A 118 -2.13 3.29 -8.52
C THR A 118 -3.13 2.78 -7.50
N GLU A 119 -4.34 3.31 -7.53
CA GLU A 119 -5.44 2.90 -6.66
C GLU A 119 -5.84 1.45 -6.85
N ARG A 120 -5.88 1.00 -8.10
CA ARG A 120 -6.12 -0.40 -8.45
C ARG A 120 -5.03 -1.30 -7.87
N ASN A 121 -3.76 -0.92 -8.00
CA ASN A 121 -2.64 -1.69 -7.48
C ASN A 121 -2.66 -1.79 -5.95
N VAL A 122 -2.96 -0.69 -5.26
CA VAL A 122 -3.14 -0.70 -3.79
C VAL A 122 -4.26 -1.65 -3.40
N PHE A 123 -5.43 -1.56 -4.06
CA PHE A 123 -6.54 -2.46 -3.78
C PHE A 123 -6.17 -3.93 -4.00
N MET A 124 -5.62 -4.26 -5.17
CA MET A 124 -5.29 -5.65 -5.52
C MET A 124 -4.28 -6.25 -4.56
N ASN A 125 -3.24 -5.49 -4.17
CA ASN A 125 -2.27 -5.95 -3.17
C ASN A 125 -2.93 -6.18 -1.81
N VAL A 126 -3.82 -5.26 -1.39
CA VAL A 126 -4.57 -5.43 -0.13
C VAL A 126 -5.43 -6.67 -0.15
N PHE A 127 -6.16 -6.86 -1.22
CA PHE A 127 -7.03 -8.00 -1.40
C PHE A 127 -6.23 -9.30 -1.43
N ASP A 128 -5.16 -9.38 -2.22
CA ASP A 128 -4.37 -10.60 -2.42
C ASP A 128 -3.58 -11.01 -1.18
N ILE A 129 -3.13 -10.07 -0.34
CA ILE A 129 -2.54 -10.38 0.97
C ILE A 129 -3.59 -10.90 1.95
N ALA A 130 -4.73 -10.22 2.08
CA ALA A 130 -5.78 -10.62 3.02
C ALA A 130 -6.39 -11.98 2.64
N MET A 131 -6.54 -12.21 1.34
CA MET A 131 -6.99 -13.48 0.77
C MET A 131 -5.86 -14.51 0.64
N ASP A 132 -4.61 -14.15 0.94
CA ASP A 132 -3.44 -15.02 0.91
C ASP A 132 -3.42 -15.87 -0.37
N ILE A 133 -3.38 -15.18 -1.51
CA ILE A 133 -3.39 -15.79 -2.83
C ILE A 133 -1.95 -16.07 -3.26
N ASN A 134 -1.65 -17.35 -3.47
CA ASN A 134 -0.35 -17.81 -3.95
C ASN A 134 0.06 -17.04 -5.21
N ASP A 135 1.37 -16.74 -5.30
CA ASP A 135 2.03 -16.05 -6.41
C ASP A 135 1.57 -14.59 -6.68
N ARG A 136 0.61 -14.07 -5.91
CA ARG A 136 0.16 -12.67 -6.00
C ARG A 136 0.31 -11.89 -4.69
N THR A 137 0.27 -12.58 -3.56
CA THR A 137 0.54 -11.96 -2.27
C THR A 137 1.97 -11.45 -2.18
N MET A 138 2.14 -10.24 -1.67
CA MET A 138 3.46 -9.67 -1.36
C MET A 138 4.07 -10.30 -0.10
N ASP A 139 3.30 -11.10 0.62
CA ASP A 139 3.72 -11.87 1.79
C ASP A 139 4.55 -13.11 1.44
N THR A 140 5.66 -12.86 0.77
CA THR A 140 6.57 -13.88 0.25
C THR A 140 7.60 -14.30 1.28
N TYR A 141 8.28 -15.42 1.01
CA TYR A 141 9.41 -15.88 1.82
C TYR A 141 10.51 -14.82 1.96
N LYS A 142 10.87 -14.14 0.86
CA LYS A 142 11.84 -13.03 0.86
C LYS A 142 11.39 -11.88 1.75
N ALA A 143 10.13 -11.47 1.64
CA ALA A 143 9.55 -10.42 2.48
C ALA A 143 9.63 -10.80 3.97
N ARG A 144 9.35 -12.06 4.31
CA ARG A 144 9.42 -12.59 5.68
C ARG A 144 10.84 -12.57 6.25
N MET A 145 11.86 -12.89 5.43
CA MET A 145 13.26 -12.76 5.82
C MET A 145 13.65 -11.30 6.09
N ASP A 146 13.19 -10.36 5.27
CA ASP A 146 13.43 -8.93 5.48
C ASP A 146 12.68 -8.39 6.72
N ILE A 147 11.44 -8.80 6.94
CA ILE A 147 10.67 -8.47 8.14
C ILE A 147 11.39 -8.94 9.40
N ALA A 148 11.95 -10.16 9.43
CA ALA A 148 12.75 -10.65 10.55
C ALA A 148 13.99 -9.78 10.81
N LYS A 149 14.59 -9.23 9.75
CA LYS A 149 15.75 -8.34 9.85
C LYS A 149 15.40 -6.94 10.29
N ILE A 150 14.26 -6.39 9.87
CA ILE A 150 13.95 -4.97 10.03
C ILE A 150 12.95 -4.71 11.14
N CYS A 151 12.03 -5.63 11.41
CA CYS A 151 10.88 -5.46 12.31
C CYS A 151 10.97 -6.39 13.52
N ASN A 152 10.22 -6.09 14.58
CA ASN A 152 10.04 -6.98 15.74
C ASN A 152 8.68 -7.68 15.63
N ARG A 153 8.61 -8.72 14.80
CA ARG A 153 7.39 -9.49 14.47
C ARG A 153 7.69 -10.98 14.45
N LYS A 154 8.02 -11.53 15.62
CA LYS A 154 8.40 -12.94 15.78
C LYS A 154 7.33 -13.91 15.28
N GLU A 155 6.06 -13.52 15.40
CA GLU A 155 4.91 -14.25 14.91
C GLU A 155 4.90 -14.39 13.37
N LEU A 156 5.58 -13.49 12.67
CA LEU A 156 5.73 -13.53 11.22
C LEU A 156 7.04 -14.17 10.76
N GLU A 157 7.98 -14.49 11.65
CA GLU A 157 9.25 -15.09 11.26
C GLU A 157 9.06 -16.51 10.71
N LEU A 158 9.89 -16.86 9.73
CA LEU A 158 9.91 -18.20 9.16
C LEU A 158 10.31 -19.22 10.23
N LYS A 159 9.60 -20.35 10.28
CA LYS A 159 9.84 -21.40 11.28
C LYS A 159 10.58 -22.57 10.66
N ASP A 160 11.57 -23.08 11.38
CA ASP A 160 12.23 -24.34 11.04
C ASP A 160 11.40 -25.51 11.58
N ILE A 161 11.09 -26.47 10.72
CA ILE A 161 10.35 -27.71 11.06
C ILE A 161 11.30 -28.94 10.97
N GLY A 162 12.61 -28.72 11.05
CA GLY A 162 13.60 -29.77 11.28
C GLY A 162 13.97 -30.63 10.08
N ARG A 163 13.48 -30.33 8.87
CA ARG A 163 13.85 -31.04 7.63
C ARG A 163 13.83 -30.11 6.42
N VAL A 164 14.95 -29.42 6.15
CA VAL A 164 15.33 -28.77 4.87
C VAL A 164 14.42 -27.61 4.40
N LYS A 165 13.19 -27.47 4.88
CA LYS A 165 12.21 -26.51 4.38
C LYS A 165 11.70 -25.61 5.50
N LEU A 166 12.00 -24.32 5.36
CA LEU A 166 11.49 -23.26 6.21
C LEU A 166 10.01 -23.01 5.89
N PHE A 167 9.19 -22.93 6.93
CA PHE A 167 7.74 -22.78 6.84
C PHE A 167 7.32 -21.33 7.10
N ASN A 168 6.41 -20.83 6.27
CA ASN A 168 5.80 -19.51 6.47
C ASN A 168 4.56 -19.64 7.36
N PRO A 169 4.61 -19.17 8.63
CA PRO A 169 3.42 -19.21 9.47
C PRO A 169 2.33 -18.29 8.93
N LYS A 170 1.11 -18.81 8.95
CA LYS A 170 -0.07 -18.05 8.56
C LYS A 170 -0.20 -16.79 9.41
N ALA A 171 -0.25 -15.63 8.75
CA ALA A 171 -0.39 -14.36 9.44
C ALA A 171 -1.82 -14.11 9.94
N ALA A 172 -1.93 -13.31 11.00
CA ALA A 172 -3.23 -12.89 11.54
C ALA A 172 -4.07 -12.02 10.58
N TYR A 173 -3.43 -11.43 9.57
CA TYR A 173 -4.09 -10.66 8.52
C TYR A 173 -4.58 -11.51 7.33
N ALA A 174 -4.24 -12.80 7.30
CA ALA A 174 -4.66 -13.71 6.24
C ALA A 174 -5.91 -14.51 6.64
N LEU A 175 -6.94 -14.47 5.80
CA LEU A 175 -8.17 -15.23 5.99
C LEU A 175 -7.92 -16.74 6.01
N THR A 176 -8.70 -17.48 6.78
CA THR A 176 -8.75 -18.96 6.72
C THR A 176 -9.37 -19.43 5.41
N LYS A 177 -9.16 -20.70 5.04
CA LYS A 177 -9.74 -21.27 3.82
C LYS A 177 -11.26 -21.10 3.77
N SER A 178 -11.95 -21.31 4.88
CA SER A 178 -13.41 -21.12 4.97
C SER A 178 -13.80 -19.66 4.79
N GLN A 179 -13.09 -18.72 5.43
CA GLN A 179 -13.32 -17.28 5.27
C GLN A 179 -13.06 -16.80 3.83
N LYS A 180 -12.01 -17.28 3.16
CA LYS A 180 -11.73 -16.97 1.75
C LYS A 180 -12.90 -17.40 0.85
N VAL A 181 -13.39 -18.62 1.03
CA VAL A 181 -14.54 -19.13 0.25
C VAL A 181 -15.81 -18.33 0.53
N ALA A 182 -16.09 -18.01 1.80
CA ALA A 182 -17.23 -17.18 2.18
C ALA A 182 -17.14 -15.78 1.57
N ASN A 183 -15.95 -15.16 1.61
CA ASN A 183 -15.70 -13.85 1.00
C ASN A 183 -15.95 -13.89 -0.52
N CYS A 184 -15.38 -14.85 -1.24
CA CYS A 184 -15.61 -14.97 -2.69
C CYS A 184 -17.08 -15.21 -3.04
N LYS A 185 -17.79 -16.06 -2.28
CA LYS A 185 -19.23 -16.28 -2.46
C LYS A 185 -20.01 -14.98 -2.26
N TRP A 186 -19.72 -14.25 -1.19
CA TRP A 186 -20.34 -12.95 -0.93
C TRP A 186 -20.10 -11.97 -2.08
N VAL A 187 -18.86 -11.83 -2.58
CA VAL A 187 -18.57 -10.97 -3.74
C VAL A 187 -19.35 -11.42 -4.98
N LYS A 188 -19.50 -12.74 -5.19
CA LYS A 188 -20.21 -13.30 -6.34
C LYS A 188 -21.72 -13.05 -6.29
N GLU A 189 -22.30 -13.03 -5.10
CA GLU A 189 -23.74 -12.82 -4.89
C GLU A 189 -24.10 -11.34 -4.72
N LEU A 190 -23.09 -10.47 -4.55
CA LEU A 190 -23.28 -9.05 -4.32
C LEU A 190 -24.00 -8.38 -5.49
N LYS A 191 -25.13 -7.74 -5.19
CA LYS A 191 -25.88 -6.88 -6.12
C LYS A 191 -25.68 -5.43 -5.69
N LEU A 192 -25.25 -4.60 -6.64
CA LEU A 192 -25.10 -3.16 -6.47
C LEU A 192 -26.17 -2.43 -7.28
N PRO A 193 -26.53 -1.18 -6.90
CA PRO A 193 -27.45 -0.37 -7.70
C PRO A 193 -26.98 -0.25 -9.16
N ASP A 194 -27.94 -0.13 -10.08
CA ASP A 194 -27.62 0.02 -11.49
C ASP A 194 -26.77 1.28 -11.73
N GLY A 195 -25.81 1.17 -12.65
CA GLY A 195 -24.82 2.22 -12.92
C GLY A 195 -23.75 2.43 -11.84
N TYR A 196 -23.81 1.77 -10.68
CA TYR A 196 -22.84 1.99 -9.60
C TYR A 196 -21.48 1.32 -9.86
N ALA A 197 -21.50 0.03 -10.20
CA ALA A 197 -20.34 -0.74 -10.62
C ALA A 197 -20.79 -1.86 -11.56
N SER A 198 -19.86 -2.43 -12.33
CA SER A 198 -20.23 -3.59 -13.15
C SER A 198 -20.46 -4.83 -12.27
N ASN A 199 -21.13 -5.83 -12.83
CA ASN A 199 -21.42 -7.08 -12.13
C ASN A 199 -20.13 -7.77 -11.63
N LEU A 200 -19.88 -7.69 -10.32
CA LEU A 200 -18.64 -8.18 -9.71
C LEU A 200 -18.51 -9.71 -9.77
N SER A 201 -19.63 -10.43 -9.92
CA SER A 201 -19.65 -11.89 -10.01
C SER A 201 -18.80 -12.43 -11.16
N ARG A 202 -18.64 -11.65 -12.24
CA ARG A 202 -17.83 -12.01 -13.42
C ARG A 202 -16.33 -12.08 -13.10
N TYR A 203 -15.88 -11.43 -12.03
CA TYR A 203 -14.46 -11.37 -11.66
C TYR A 203 -14.09 -12.41 -10.59
N VAL A 204 -15.07 -13.16 -10.06
CA VAL A 204 -14.84 -14.12 -8.98
C VAL A 204 -14.58 -15.51 -9.54
N ASP A 205 -13.40 -16.06 -9.23
CA ASP A 205 -13.11 -17.48 -9.38
C ASP A 205 -13.29 -18.16 -8.01
N LEU A 206 -14.37 -18.93 -7.85
CA LEU A 206 -14.65 -19.68 -6.62
C LEU A 206 -13.73 -20.88 -6.44
N ASN A 207 -13.22 -21.46 -7.53
CA ASN A 207 -12.36 -22.65 -7.47
C ASN A 207 -10.99 -22.27 -6.92
N GLN A 208 -10.47 -21.13 -7.38
CA GLN A 208 -9.18 -20.59 -6.94
C GLN A 208 -9.30 -19.60 -5.77
N GLY A 209 -10.52 -19.21 -5.40
CA GLY A 209 -10.79 -18.27 -4.30
C GLY A 209 -10.19 -16.89 -4.55
N LYS A 210 -10.22 -16.41 -5.81
CA LYS A 210 -9.50 -15.21 -6.24
C LYS A 210 -10.33 -14.30 -7.13
N LEU A 211 -9.90 -13.04 -7.22
CA LEU A 211 -10.43 -12.08 -8.20
C LEU A 211 -9.54 -12.01 -9.44
N HIS A 212 -10.13 -11.91 -10.62
CA HIS A 212 -9.40 -11.79 -11.89
C HIS A 212 -10.00 -10.69 -12.77
N GLY A 213 -9.17 -10.01 -13.58
CA GLY A 213 -9.65 -9.11 -14.64
C GLY A 213 -10.47 -7.90 -14.19
N MET A 214 -10.46 -7.56 -12.90
CA MET A 214 -11.29 -6.46 -12.39
C MET A 214 -10.74 -5.10 -12.87
N LYS A 215 -11.64 -4.30 -13.45
CA LYS A 215 -11.36 -2.95 -13.97
C LYS A 215 -11.13 -1.96 -12.82
N SER A 216 -10.37 -0.89 -13.07
CA SER A 216 -10.01 0.13 -12.08
C SER A 216 -11.22 0.76 -11.39
N HIS A 217 -12.31 1.05 -12.12
CA HIS A 217 -13.58 1.55 -11.54
C HIS A 217 -14.14 0.62 -10.46
N ASN A 218 -14.19 -0.68 -10.73
CA ASN A 218 -14.71 -1.65 -9.76
C ASN A 218 -13.78 -1.80 -8.57
N CYS A 219 -12.46 -1.78 -8.78
CA CYS A 219 -11.47 -1.77 -7.70
C CYS A 219 -11.64 -0.53 -6.81
N HIS A 220 -11.89 0.63 -7.41
CA HIS A 220 -12.13 1.89 -6.72
C HIS A 220 -13.38 1.81 -5.84
N VAL A 221 -14.52 1.38 -6.41
CA VAL A 221 -15.77 1.15 -5.64
C VAL A 221 -15.54 0.15 -4.50
N PHE A 222 -14.88 -0.97 -4.78
CA PHE A 222 -14.64 -2.01 -3.79
C PHE A 222 -13.81 -1.47 -2.63
N LYS A 223 -12.68 -0.86 -2.92
CA LYS A 223 -11.78 -0.28 -1.91
C LYS A 223 -12.48 0.73 -1.01
N GLN A 224 -13.32 1.61 -1.55
CA GLN A 224 -13.97 2.68 -0.79
C GLN A 224 -15.19 2.26 0.02
N ARG A 225 -15.88 1.20 -0.39
CA ARG A 225 -17.19 0.85 0.17
C ARG A 225 -17.29 -0.58 0.67
N LEU A 226 -16.61 -1.50 0.01
CA LEU A 226 -16.75 -2.93 0.21
C LEU A 226 -15.57 -3.53 1.00
N LEU A 227 -14.40 -2.89 0.99
CA LEU A 227 -13.21 -3.37 1.69
C LEU A 227 -13.44 -3.62 3.20
N PRO A 228 -14.11 -2.73 3.95
CA PRO A 228 -14.44 -2.98 5.36
C PRO A 228 -15.35 -4.20 5.56
N ILE A 229 -16.31 -4.39 4.64
CA ILE A 229 -17.32 -5.44 4.74
C ILE A 229 -16.69 -6.79 4.39
N ALA A 230 -15.91 -6.82 3.31
CA ALA A 230 -15.21 -8.01 2.83
C ALA A 230 -14.34 -8.65 3.91
N PHE A 231 -13.70 -7.84 4.74
CA PHE A 231 -12.69 -8.29 5.70
C PHE A 231 -13.12 -8.14 7.16
N ASP A 232 -14.42 -8.03 7.44
CA ASP A 232 -14.99 -7.87 8.78
C ASP A 232 -14.63 -9.00 9.77
N SER A 233 -14.39 -10.19 9.24
CA SER A 233 -14.01 -11.39 10.00
C SER A 233 -12.54 -11.42 10.43
N LEU A 234 -11.73 -10.42 10.02
CA LEU A 234 -10.37 -10.25 10.53
C LEU A 234 -10.37 -9.72 11.97
N PRO A 235 -9.30 -9.99 12.76
CA PRO A 235 -9.17 -9.41 14.09
C PRO A 235 -9.32 -7.89 14.07
N LYS A 236 -10.05 -7.32 15.03
CA LYS A 236 -10.35 -5.87 15.09
C LYS A 236 -9.13 -4.98 14.91
N HIS A 237 -7.98 -5.38 15.44
CA HIS A 237 -6.75 -4.62 15.28
C HIS A 237 -6.25 -4.61 13.84
N ILE A 238 -6.41 -5.67 13.05
CA ILE A 238 -6.11 -5.69 11.60
C ILE A 238 -7.20 -4.96 10.80
N TRP A 239 -8.47 -5.22 11.14
CA TRP A 239 -9.62 -4.71 10.38
C TRP A 239 -9.73 -3.18 10.41
N LYS A 240 -9.57 -2.55 11.58
CA LYS A 240 -9.69 -1.08 11.73
C LYS A 240 -8.88 -0.29 10.70
N PRO A 241 -7.58 -0.57 10.47
CA PRO A 241 -6.83 0.14 9.44
C PRO A 241 -7.28 -0.14 8.00
N LEU A 242 -7.91 -1.27 7.69
CA LEU A 242 -8.56 -1.46 6.39
C LEU A 242 -9.77 -0.52 6.24
N VAL A 243 -10.49 -0.26 7.33
CA VAL A 243 -11.56 0.75 7.38
C VAL A 243 -10.99 2.16 7.17
N GLU A 244 -9.94 2.51 7.91
CA GLU A 244 -9.27 3.81 7.78
C GLU A 244 -8.72 4.00 6.37
N LEU A 245 -8.14 2.97 5.75
CA LEU A 245 -7.66 2.99 4.37
C LEU A 245 -8.82 3.22 3.38
N SER A 246 -9.94 2.51 3.59
CA SER A 246 -11.15 2.67 2.79
C SER A 246 -11.70 4.11 2.85
N HIS A 247 -11.76 4.68 4.06
CA HIS A 247 -12.16 6.06 4.28
C HIS A 247 -11.17 7.06 3.70
N TYR A 248 -9.87 6.83 3.84
CA TYR A 248 -8.83 7.66 3.25
C TYR A 248 -9.03 7.80 1.73
N PHE A 249 -9.21 6.70 1.01
CA PHE A 249 -9.42 6.77 -0.44
C PHE A 249 -10.77 7.35 -0.85
N ARG A 250 -11.80 7.19 -0.02
CA ARG A 250 -13.09 7.84 -0.24
C ARG A 250 -12.97 9.36 -0.11
N ASP A 251 -12.23 9.82 0.89
CA ASP A 251 -12.02 11.25 1.12
C ASP A 251 -11.06 11.84 0.06
N LEU A 252 -10.01 11.10 -0.33
CA LEU A 252 -9.03 11.51 -1.36
C LEU A 252 -9.66 11.77 -2.73
N THR A 253 -10.71 11.01 -3.07
CA THR A 253 -11.38 11.08 -4.38
C THR A 253 -12.77 11.72 -4.28
N SER A 254 -13.03 12.40 -3.17
CA SER A 254 -14.25 13.19 -3.01
C SER A 254 -14.25 14.32 -4.04
N THR A 255 -15.38 14.52 -4.69
CA THR A 255 -15.59 15.66 -5.61
C THR A 255 -15.72 16.99 -4.88
N THR A 256 -15.89 16.95 -3.55
CA THR A 256 -16.02 18.12 -2.69
C THR A 256 -14.82 18.22 -1.75
N VAL A 257 -14.07 19.30 -1.88
CA VAL A 257 -12.96 19.59 -0.97
C VAL A 257 -13.54 20.20 0.32
N ASN A 258 -13.36 19.51 1.45
CA ASN A 258 -13.68 20.08 2.75
C ASN A 258 -12.46 20.86 3.25
N VAL A 259 -12.55 22.20 3.20
CA VAL A 259 -11.47 23.12 3.59
C VAL A 259 -11.07 22.95 5.06
N GLU A 260 -11.99 22.59 5.95
CA GLU A 260 -11.70 22.35 7.37
C GLU A 260 -10.84 21.11 7.61
N LYS A 261 -10.80 20.19 6.63
CA LYS A 261 -9.97 18.98 6.67
C LYS A 261 -8.60 19.15 5.98
N LEU A 262 -8.35 20.27 5.32
CA LEU A 262 -7.06 20.60 4.72
C LEU A 262 -6.19 21.30 5.77
N ILE A 263 -5.16 20.61 6.26
CA ILE A 263 -4.22 21.10 7.30
C ILE A 263 -2.85 21.40 6.69
#